data_AF-A0A937U5J3-F1
#
_entry.id   AF-A0A937U5J3-F1
#
_cell.length_a   1.000
_cell.length_b   1.000
_cell.length_c   1.000
_cell.angle_alpha   90.00
_cell.angle_beta   90.00
_cell.angle_gamma   90.00
#
_symmetry.space_group_name_H-M   'P 1'
#
loop_
_entity.id
_entity.type
_entity.pdbx_description
1 polymer ?
#
loop_
_entity_poly.entity_id
_entity_poly.type
_entity_poly.pdbx_seq_one_letter_code
_entity_poly.pdbx_strand_id
1 'polypeptide(L)'
;MYGIDELREGAKKASDKKAIIGPDIDLSGFEKKMIQHEYLSDEALRALPDEERRQLLMSGLDVSKKARGGTYFQKDTAVIHCGSDQEGIEVTPIREALETDDS
;
A
#
# COMPACT_ATOMS: atom_id res chain seq x y z
N MET A 1 24.66 1.66 -7.70
CA MET A 1 23.52 1.36 -6.81
C MET A 1 23.97 1.73 -5.41
N TYR A 2 23.21 2.53 -4.66
CA TYR A 2 23.58 2.88 -3.28
C TYR A 2 23.42 1.66 -2.37
N GLY A 3 24.32 1.50 -1.40
CA GLY A 3 24.17 0.48 -0.37
C GLY A 3 22.99 0.76 0.55
N ILE A 4 22.37 -0.26 1.14
CA ILE A 4 21.27 -0.10 2.11
C ILE A 4 21.67 0.83 3.26
N ASP A 5 22.91 0.77 3.72
CA ASP A 5 23.39 1.63 4.81
C ASP A 5 23.58 3.08 4.38
N GLU A 6 24.01 3.34 3.14
CA GLU A 6 24.07 4.68 2.57
C GLU A 6 22.66 5.27 2.43
N LEU A 7 21.69 4.47 1.97
CA LEU A 7 20.28 4.87 1.90
C LEU A 7 19.70 5.19 3.28
N ARG A 8 20.02 4.38 4.30
CA ARG A 8 19.62 4.62 5.69
C ARG A 8 20.24 5.90 6.25
N GLU A 9 21.52 6.15 5.99
CA GLU A 9 22.19 7.36 6.45
C GLU A 9 21.62 8.61 5.77
N GLY A 10 21.38 8.53 4.46
CA GLY A 10 20.72 9.58 3.70
C GLY A 10 19.33 9.90 4.25
N ALA A 11 18.52 8.87 4.54
CA ALA A 11 17.21 9.03 5.15
C ALA A 11 17.29 9.68 6.54
N LYS A 12 18.26 9.30 7.38
CA LYS A 12 18.49 9.93 8.70
C LYS A 12 18.87 11.40 8.57
N LYS A 13 19.75 11.77 7.63
CA LYS A 13 20.14 13.17 7.40
C LYS A 13 18.99 14.05 6.90
N ALA A 14 17.98 13.43 6.28
CA ALA A 14 16.82 14.13 5.72
C ALA A 14 15.61 14.15 6.66
N SER A 15 15.72 13.70 7.91
CA SER A 15 14.59 13.61 8.85
C SER A 15 13.83 14.93 9.04
N ASP A 16 14.55 16.04 9.07
CA ASP A 16 14.01 17.38 9.31
C ASP A 16 13.99 18.23 8.03
N LYS A 17 14.18 17.59 6.86
CA LYS A 17 14.16 18.29 5.58
C LYS A 17 12.74 18.69 5.24
N LYS A 18 12.48 20.00 5.30
CA LYS A 18 11.18 20.58 4.96
C LYS A 18 10.79 20.31 3.52
N ALA A 19 9.50 20.09 3.31
CA ALA A 19 8.93 20.01 1.96
C ALA A 19 9.16 21.33 1.22
N ILE A 20 9.48 21.25 -0.07
CA ILE A 20 9.66 22.44 -0.93
C ILE A 20 8.31 23.11 -1.19
N ILE A 21 7.22 22.32 -1.20
CA ILE A 21 5.86 22.75 -1.51
C ILE A 21 4.91 22.20 -0.44
N GLY A 22 4.00 23.05 0.03
CA GLY A 22 3.00 22.70 1.04
C GLY A 22 3.46 22.98 2.47
N PRO A 23 2.56 22.81 3.46
CA PRO A 23 2.90 22.96 4.87
C PRO A 23 3.88 21.89 5.32
N ASP A 24 4.79 22.28 6.21
CA ASP A 24 5.71 21.35 6.87
C ASP A 24 4.94 20.55 7.94
N ILE A 25 4.97 19.22 7.85
CA ILE A 25 4.18 18.33 8.70
C ILE A 25 5.09 17.80 9.81
N ASP A 26 4.71 18.06 11.06
CA ASP A 26 5.38 17.44 12.21
C ASP A 26 5.02 15.96 12.32
N LEU A 27 5.92 15.09 11.87
CA LEU A 27 5.75 13.63 11.92
C LEU A 27 5.86 13.06 13.34
N SER A 28 6.30 13.84 14.34
CA SER A 28 6.41 13.37 15.73
C SER A 28 5.05 13.19 16.41
N GLY A 29 4.03 13.91 15.94
CA GLY A 29 2.65 13.81 16.42
C GLY A 29 1.87 12.60 15.92
N PHE A 30 2.44 11.78 15.02
CA PHE A 30 1.76 10.63 14.41
C PHE A 30 2.32 9.31 14.93
N GLU A 31 1.44 8.31 15.09
CA GLU A 31 1.83 6.97 15.49
C GLU A 31 2.53 6.24 14.32
N LYS A 32 3.72 5.69 14.57
CA LYS A 32 4.54 4.97 13.58
C LYS A 32 4.38 3.44 13.67
N LYS A 33 3.38 2.97 14.42
CA LYS A 33 3.20 1.55 14.69
C LYS A 33 2.71 0.84 13.43
N MET A 34 3.23 -0.37 13.20
CA MET A 34 2.64 -1.27 12.21
C MET A 34 1.30 -1.77 12.74
N ILE A 35 0.23 -1.38 12.06
CA ILE A 35 -1.11 -1.89 12.25
C ILE A 35 -1.24 -3.13 11.35
N GLN A 36 -1.45 -4.27 11.99
CA GLN A 36 -1.74 -5.51 11.28
C GLN A 36 -3.22 -5.55 10.93
N HIS A 37 -3.49 -6.03 9.73
CA HIS A 37 -4.83 -6.31 9.25
C HIS A 37 -4.82 -7.71 8.64
N GLU A 38 -5.96 -8.40 8.74
CA GLU A 38 -6.13 -9.69 8.09
C GLU A 38 -6.20 -9.51 6.57
N TYR A 39 -5.64 -10.47 5.85
CA TYR A 39 -5.79 -10.54 4.40
C TYR A 39 -7.22 -10.95 4.05
N LEU A 40 -7.85 -10.22 3.13
CA LEU A 40 -9.21 -10.44 2.69
C LEU A 40 -9.21 -11.20 1.36
N SER A 41 -9.98 -12.29 1.29
CA SER A 41 -10.30 -12.92 0.00
C SER A 41 -11.25 -12.02 -0.81
N ASP A 42 -11.46 -12.36 -2.08
CA ASP A 42 -12.45 -11.67 -2.91
C ASP A 42 -13.86 -11.73 -2.33
N GLU A 43 -14.22 -12.87 -1.75
CA GLU A 43 -15.51 -13.07 -1.07
C GLU A 43 -15.62 -12.16 0.14
N ALA A 44 -14.56 -12.08 0.95
CA ALA A 44 -14.52 -11.22 2.13
C ALA A 44 -14.61 -9.72 1.75
N LEU A 45 -13.93 -9.29 0.68
CA LEU A 45 -14.04 -7.93 0.15
C LEU A 45 -15.47 -7.58 -0.30
N ARG A 46 -16.16 -8.51 -0.96
CA ARG A 46 -17.55 -8.33 -1.37
C ARG A 46 -18.52 -8.34 -0.18
N ALA A 47 -18.16 -9.04 0.88
CA ALA A 47 -18.92 -9.13 2.12
C ALA A 47 -18.71 -7.94 3.08
N LEU A 48 -17.84 -6.98 2.73
CA LEU A 48 -17.66 -5.78 3.54
C LEU A 48 -18.98 -5.00 3.72
N PRO A 49 -19.17 -4.34 4.88
CA PRO A 49 -20.35 -3.52 5.14
C PRO A 49 -20.60 -2.50 4.03
N ASP A 50 -21.88 -2.22 3.73
CA ASP A 50 -22.27 -1.29 2.65
C ASP A 50 -21.60 0.07 2.76
N GLU A 51 -21.42 0.59 3.98
CA GLU A 51 -20.75 1.86 4.22
C GLU A 51 -19.28 1.83 3.81
N GLU A 52 -18.56 0.78 4.18
CA GLU A 52 -17.15 0.62 3.83
C GLU A 52 -17.00 0.43 2.32
N ARG A 53 -17.85 -0.40 1.68
CA ARG A 53 -17.85 -0.54 0.22
C ARG A 53 -18.12 0.78 -0.51
N ARG A 54 -19.01 1.64 0.02
CA ARG A 54 -19.25 2.97 -0.55
C ARG A 54 -18.00 3.85 -0.45
N GLN A 55 -17.31 3.85 0.70
CA GLN A 55 -16.07 4.62 0.86
C GLN A 55 -14.97 4.14 -0.08
N LEU A 56 -14.82 2.81 -0.23
CA LEU A 56 -13.87 2.21 -1.18
C LEU A 56 -14.21 2.58 -2.62
N LEU A 57 -15.49 2.54 -3.00
CA LEU A 57 -15.89 2.97 -4.34
C LEU A 57 -15.56 4.45 -4.59
N MET A 58 -15.75 5.32 -3.60
CA MET A 58 -15.42 6.75 -3.68
C MET A 58 -13.90 7.01 -3.77
N SER A 59 -13.07 6.10 -3.26
CA SER A 59 -11.61 6.15 -3.45
C SER A 59 -11.13 5.50 -4.75
N GLY A 60 -12.06 5.01 -5.59
CA GLY A 60 -11.76 4.35 -6.86
C GLY A 60 -11.54 2.84 -6.77
N LEU A 61 -11.75 2.23 -5.60
CA LEU A 61 -11.68 0.79 -5.39
C LEU A 61 -13.08 0.17 -5.47
N ASP A 62 -13.48 -0.27 -6.66
CA ASP A 62 -14.63 -1.17 -6.78
C ASP A 62 -14.23 -2.54 -6.21
N VAL A 63 -15.07 -3.19 -5.40
CA VAL A 63 -14.82 -4.56 -4.88
C VAL A 63 -15.52 -5.65 -5.70
N SER A 64 -16.31 -5.28 -6.70
CA SER A 64 -17.12 -6.19 -7.53
C SER A 64 -16.32 -7.01 -8.57
N LYS A 65 -15.06 -6.66 -8.82
CA LYS A 65 -14.17 -7.21 -9.87
C LYS A 65 -14.65 -6.97 -11.30
N LYS A 66 -15.66 -6.13 -11.52
CA LYS A 66 -16.11 -5.79 -12.87
C LYS A 66 -15.13 -4.79 -13.51
N ALA A 67 -14.63 -5.12 -14.70
CA ALA A 67 -13.83 -4.22 -15.55
C ALA A 67 -12.51 -3.68 -14.96
N ARG A 68 -11.76 -4.50 -14.21
CA ARG A 68 -10.38 -4.17 -13.78
C ARG A 68 -9.40 -5.32 -14.06
N GLY A 69 -8.15 -4.98 -14.37
CA GLY A 69 -7.09 -5.97 -14.62
C GLY A 69 -6.49 -6.55 -13.33
N GLY A 70 -6.54 -5.80 -12.22
CA GLY A 70 -6.07 -6.23 -10.92
C GLY A 70 -6.51 -5.31 -9.78
N THR A 71 -6.16 -5.69 -8.56
CA THR A 71 -6.50 -4.99 -7.31
C THR A 71 -5.24 -4.88 -6.45
N TYR A 72 -5.01 -3.72 -5.86
CA TYR A 72 -4.07 -3.56 -4.76
C TYR A 72 -4.73 -2.71 -3.68
N PHE A 73 -4.91 -3.28 -2.50
CA PHE A 73 -5.59 -2.64 -1.39
C PHE A 73 -4.69 -2.68 -0.16
N GLN A 74 -4.21 -1.50 0.22
CA GLN A 74 -3.47 -1.27 1.46
C GLN A 74 -4.33 -0.48 2.44
N LYS A 75 -4.42 -0.97 3.67
CA LYS A 75 -5.05 -0.28 4.80
C LYS A 75 -4.00 -0.04 5.87
N ASP A 76 -3.85 1.21 6.27
CA ASP A 76 -2.76 1.66 7.15
C ASP A 76 -1.38 1.20 6.65
N THR A 77 -0.73 0.30 7.38
CA THR A 77 0.61 -0.22 7.09
C THR A 77 0.61 -1.63 6.51
N ALA A 78 -0.55 -2.21 6.19
CA ALA A 78 -0.68 -3.58 5.72
C ALA A 78 -1.38 -3.67 4.36
N VAL A 79 -0.87 -4.54 3.49
CA VAL A 79 -1.55 -4.95 2.27
C VAL A 79 -2.59 -5.98 2.66
N ILE A 80 -3.87 -5.66 2.44
CA ILE A 80 -5.00 -6.50 2.85
C ILE A 80 -5.63 -7.26 1.70
N HIS A 81 -5.29 -6.89 0.45
CA HIS A 81 -5.64 -7.67 -0.73
C HIS A 81 -4.78 -7.24 -1.93
N CYS A 82 -4.25 -8.19 -2.69
CA CYS A 82 -3.62 -7.91 -3.98
C CYS A 82 -3.79 -9.07 -4.96
N GLY A 83 -3.90 -8.76 -6.26
CA GLY A 83 -3.94 -9.78 -7.31
C GLY A 83 -4.40 -9.25 -8.65
N SER A 84 -4.18 -10.04 -9.70
CA SER A 84 -4.54 -9.73 -11.09
C SER A 84 -5.36 -10.88 -11.68
N ASP A 85 -6.43 -10.54 -12.40
CA ASP A 85 -7.22 -11.50 -13.19
C ASP A 85 -6.83 -11.42 -14.69
N GLN A 86 -5.83 -10.59 -15.02
CA GLN A 86 -5.36 -10.37 -16.38
C GLN A 86 -4.10 -11.20 -16.66
N GLU A 87 -4.15 -11.98 -17.74
CA GLU A 87 -3.01 -12.76 -18.23
C GLU A 87 -1.81 -11.85 -18.54
N GLY A 88 -0.62 -12.27 -18.09
CA GLY A 88 0.63 -11.52 -18.27
C GLY A 88 0.83 -10.34 -17.31
N ILE A 89 -0.05 -10.15 -16.32
CA ILE A 89 0.11 -9.12 -15.27
C ILE A 89 0.15 -9.80 -13.90
N GLU A 90 1.19 -9.47 -13.13
CA GLU A 90 1.33 -9.82 -11.73
C GLU A 90 1.19 -8.58 -10.85
N VAL A 91 0.52 -8.74 -9.70
CA VAL A 91 0.35 -7.68 -8.70
C VAL A 91 0.67 -8.26 -7.33
N THR A 92 1.85 -7.93 -6.81
CA THR A 92 2.36 -8.41 -5.52
C THR A 92 2.82 -7.24 -4.62
N PRO A 93 2.88 -7.42 -3.29
CA PRO A 93 3.48 -6.46 -2.38
C PRO A 93 4.97 -6.23 -2.70
N ILE A 94 5.44 -4.99 -2.58
CA ILE A 94 6.84 -4.65 -2.90
C ILE A 94 7.88 -5.48 -2.12
N ARG A 95 7.57 -5.91 -0.90
CA ARG A 95 8.48 -6.75 -0.11
C ARG A 95 8.61 -8.15 -0.71
N GLU A 96 7.51 -8.73 -1.16
CA GLU A 96 7.48 -10.04 -1.82
C GLU A 96 8.16 -9.93 -3.18
N ALA A 97 7.84 -8.90 -3.97
CA ALA A 97 8.50 -8.66 -5.25
C ALA A 97 10.03 -8.54 -5.10
N LEU A 98 10.53 -7.85 -4.07
CA LEU A 98 11.98 -7.76 -3.81
C LEU A 98 12.64 -9.09 -3.42
N GLU A 99 11.88 -10.06 -2.92
CA GLU A 99 12.37 -11.39 -2.58
C GLU A 99 12.31 -12.36 -3.78
N THR A 100 11.37 -12.14 -4.71
CA THR A 100 11.14 -13.02 -5.85
C THR A 100 11.77 -12.54 -7.16
N ASP A 101 11.92 -11.23 -7.36
CA ASP A 101 12.67 -10.64 -8.48
C ASP A 101 14.16 -10.53 -8.14
N ASP A 102 14.87 -11.65 -8.23
CA ASP A 102 16.33 -11.67 -8.34
C ASP A 102 16.71 -11.31 -9.80
N SER A 103 16.76 -9.99 -10.10
CA SER A 103 17.41 -9.46 -11.31
C SER A 103 18.79 -8.89 -11.01
#